data_AF-A0A1F8SBA6-F1
#
_entry.id   AF-A0A1F8SBA6-F1
#
_cell.length_a   1.000
_cell.length_b   1.000
_cell.length_c   1.000
_cell.angle_alpha   90.00
_cell.angle_beta   90.00
_cell.angle_gamma   90.00
#
_symmetry.space_group_name_H-M   'P 1'
#
loop_
_entity.id
_entity.type
_entity.pdbx_description
1 polymer ?
#
loop_
_entity_poly.entity_id
_entity_poly.type
_entity_poly.pdbx_seq_one_letter_code
_entity_poly.pdbx_strand_id
1 'polypeptide(L)'
;MTLFPLVGVITTSATAIVFGAEIWQPTDLTQKLDNWILVVFMLFTLGVATLSTNVAANVVSPSYDFSNAWPKRISFRTGGIITGVIGILIMPWYLISDPGTYIFTWLGTYGGVTGAIAGVLIADYWLIRRRNLKLADLYRADGIYRYAGGWNWRAVVALGVGAFLAIGGAYTPVGQTGPFPLGGVLPFLKWDLTFGEFVFNPYDYSWVVALVVAFVLYWAFAKFIPQRGQDLA
;
A
#
# COMPACT_ATOMS: atom_id res chain seq x y z
N MET A 1 1.51 13.74 -5.90
CA MET A 1 2.73 13.20 -5.27
C MET A 1 3.91 13.03 -6.24
N THR A 2 3.84 13.56 -7.47
CA THR A 2 4.90 13.38 -8.49
C THR A 2 6.09 14.33 -8.31
N LEU A 3 5.88 15.52 -7.77
CA LEU A 3 6.95 16.52 -7.55
C LEU A 3 7.85 16.19 -6.35
N PHE A 4 7.32 15.49 -5.35
CA PHE A 4 8.06 15.15 -4.13
C PHE A 4 9.27 14.23 -4.38
N PRO A 5 9.16 13.10 -5.12
CA PRO A 5 10.32 12.27 -5.43
C PRO A 5 11.34 13.01 -6.32
N LEU A 6 10.91 13.94 -7.17
CA LEU A 6 11.82 14.76 -7.98
C LEU A 6 12.76 15.59 -7.10
N VAL A 7 12.23 16.22 -6.04
CA VAL A 7 13.05 16.99 -5.08
C VAL A 7 14.07 16.07 -4.41
N GLY A 8 13.68 14.84 -4.05
CA GLY A 8 14.59 13.84 -3.50
C GLY A 8 15.74 13.49 -4.44
N VAL A 9 15.42 13.12 -5.69
CA VAL A 9 16.42 12.76 -6.72
C VAL A 9 17.38 13.91 -6.99
N ILE A 10 16.87 15.13 -7.17
CA ILE A 10 17.70 16.32 -7.41
C ILE A 10 18.61 16.60 -6.22
N THR A 11 18.08 16.52 -4.99
CA THR A 11 18.86 16.80 -3.78
C THR A 11 19.98 15.78 -3.60
N THR A 12 19.69 14.48 -3.74
CA THR A 12 20.71 13.42 -3.63
C THR A 12 21.75 13.50 -4.76
N SER A 13 21.33 13.86 -5.98
CA SER A 13 22.29 14.08 -7.08
C SER A 13 23.21 15.27 -6.81
N ALA A 14 22.69 16.34 -6.21
CA ALA A 14 23.49 17.50 -5.82
C ALA A 14 24.50 17.16 -4.71
N THR A 15 24.15 16.28 -3.74
CA THR A 15 25.09 15.89 -2.68
C THR A 15 26.28 15.10 -3.23
N ALA A 16 26.09 14.31 -4.29
CA ALA A 16 27.20 13.65 -4.97
C ALA A 16 28.23 14.66 -5.54
N ILE A 17 27.75 15.78 -6.09
CA ILE A 17 28.61 16.84 -6.66
C ILE A 17 29.28 17.66 -5.55
N VAL A 18 28.52 18.04 -4.52
CA VAL A 18 28.97 18.98 -3.47
C VAL A 18 29.84 18.28 -2.41
N PHE A 19 29.45 17.07 -2.00
CA PHE A 19 30.09 16.35 -0.89
C PHE A 19 30.87 15.11 -1.34
N GLY A 20 30.89 14.80 -2.63
CA GLY A 20 31.60 13.64 -3.18
C GLY A 20 30.95 12.29 -2.83
N ALA A 21 29.74 12.29 -2.27
CA ALA A 21 29.01 11.10 -1.87
C ALA A 21 27.49 11.32 -1.99
N GLU A 22 26.77 10.27 -2.39
CA GLU A 22 25.31 10.27 -2.49
C GLU A 22 24.69 10.18 -1.09
N ILE A 23 24.28 11.32 -0.55
CA ILE A 23 23.59 11.40 0.75
C ILE A 23 22.09 11.44 0.48
N TRP A 24 21.41 10.34 0.81
CA TRP A 24 19.97 10.17 0.63
C TRP A 24 19.19 10.39 1.94
N GLN A 25 19.82 10.19 3.09
CA GLN A 25 19.22 10.45 4.40
C GLN A 25 19.31 11.94 4.74
N PRO A 26 18.17 12.65 4.93
CA PRO A 26 18.19 14.07 5.28
C PRO A 26 18.87 14.34 6.62
N THR A 27 18.78 13.41 7.57
CA THR A 27 19.45 13.53 8.87
C THR A 27 20.97 13.53 8.73
N ASP A 28 21.51 12.70 7.85
CA ASP A 28 22.95 12.62 7.61
C ASP A 28 23.46 13.85 6.87
N LEU A 29 22.61 14.43 6.00
CA LEU A 29 22.92 15.69 5.32
C LEU A 29 23.10 16.85 6.31
N THR A 30 22.31 16.89 7.40
CA THR A 30 22.48 17.94 8.42
C THR A 30 23.84 17.90 9.12
N GLN A 31 24.49 16.73 9.18
CA GLN A 31 25.82 16.57 9.78
C GLN A 31 26.95 17.14 8.89
N LYS A 32 26.66 17.45 7.63
CA LYS A 32 27.61 18.07 6.69
C LYS A 32 27.59 19.59 6.71
N LEU A 33 26.71 20.20 7.52
CA LEU A 33 26.54 21.65 7.58
C LEU A 33 27.25 22.24 8.80
N ASP A 34 28.10 23.24 8.57
CA ASP A 34 28.84 23.91 9.64
C ASP A 34 28.01 24.97 10.38
N ASN A 35 26.92 25.45 9.78
CA ASN A 35 26.09 26.52 10.35
C ASN A 35 24.98 25.96 11.25
N TRP A 36 25.15 26.11 12.57
CA TRP A 36 24.21 25.61 13.58
C TRP A 36 22.77 26.15 13.41
N ILE A 37 22.59 27.38 12.92
CA ILE A 37 21.26 27.96 12.69
C ILE A 37 20.53 27.19 11.58
N LEU A 38 21.25 26.89 10.50
CA LEU A 38 20.70 26.09 9.39
C LEU A 38 20.38 24.67 9.83
N VAL A 39 21.23 24.05 10.66
CA VAL A 39 21.00 22.72 11.22
C VAL A 39 19.72 22.69 12.05
N VAL A 40 19.55 23.64 12.98
CA VAL A 40 18.35 23.72 13.83
C VAL A 40 17.10 23.93 12.97
N PHE A 41 17.15 24.84 12.00
CA PHE A 41 16.03 25.08 11.09
C PHE A 41 15.66 23.82 10.30
N MET A 42 16.65 23.13 9.72
CA MET A 42 16.42 21.89 8.97
C MET A 42 15.83 20.78 9.83
N LEU A 43 16.37 20.54 11.03
CA LEU A 43 15.86 19.52 11.94
C LEU A 43 14.44 19.83 12.41
N PHE A 44 14.12 21.10 12.66
CA PHE A 44 12.77 21.54 12.97
C PHE A 44 11.82 21.27 11.79
N THR A 45 12.20 21.67 10.58
CA THR A 45 11.40 21.41 9.37
C THR A 45 11.21 19.91 9.14
N LEU A 46 12.25 19.08 9.32
CA LEU A 46 12.16 17.63 9.23
C LEU A 46 11.20 17.05 10.28
N GLY A 47 11.24 17.55 11.52
CA GLY A 47 10.32 17.17 12.58
C GLY A 47 8.86 17.50 12.23
N VAL A 48 8.60 18.73 11.79
CA VAL A 48 7.25 19.18 11.37
C VAL A 48 6.75 18.38 10.17
N ALA A 49 7.60 18.16 9.15
CA ALA A 49 7.24 17.38 7.97
C ALA A 49 6.90 15.92 8.33
N THR A 50 7.69 15.32 9.21
CA THR A 50 7.48 13.95 9.70
C THR A 50 6.18 13.84 10.48
N LEU A 51 5.91 14.76 11.42
CA LEU A 51 4.69 14.74 12.24
C LEU A 51 3.44 15.00 11.39
N SER A 52 3.46 16.04 10.56
CA SER A 52 2.29 16.43 9.75
C SER A 52 1.89 15.34 8.75
N THR A 53 2.87 14.71 8.09
CA THR A 53 2.61 13.65 7.11
C THR A 53 2.17 12.36 7.79
N ASN A 54 2.82 11.96 8.89
CA ASN A 54 2.47 10.71 9.57
C ASN A 54 1.07 10.73 10.17
N VAL A 55 0.67 11.83 10.80
CA VAL A 55 -0.69 11.94 11.37
C VAL A 55 -1.73 11.78 10.27
N ALA A 56 -1.60 12.53 9.16
CA ALA A 56 -2.57 12.50 8.08
C ALA A 56 -2.60 11.17 7.32
N ALA A 57 -1.44 10.62 6.96
CA ALA A 57 -1.35 9.45 6.09
C ALA A 57 -1.48 8.12 6.84
N ASN A 58 -0.94 8.02 8.07
CA ASN A 58 -0.73 6.73 8.73
C ASN A 58 -1.58 6.54 10.00
N VAL A 59 -2.14 7.62 10.58
CA VAL A 59 -2.94 7.50 11.82
C VAL A 59 -4.43 7.62 11.55
N VAL A 60 -4.86 8.50 10.66
CA VAL A 60 -6.30 8.79 10.45
C VAL A 60 -7.09 7.57 9.95
N SER A 61 -6.60 6.87 8.92
CA SER A 61 -7.31 5.69 8.36
C SER A 61 -7.53 4.57 9.38
N PRO A 62 -6.48 4.01 10.03
CA PRO A 62 -6.67 2.94 11.01
C PRO A 62 -7.47 3.41 12.24
N SER A 63 -7.42 4.69 12.60
CA SER A 63 -8.29 5.25 13.65
C SER A 63 -9.77 5.11 13.30
N TYR A 64 -10.14 5.40 12.04
CA TYR A 64 -11.49 5.16 11.55
C TYR A 64 -11.81 3.67 11.50
N ASP A 65 -10.90 2.83 11.01
CA ASP A 65 -11.10 1.38 10.93
C ASP A 65 -11.41 0.76 12.30
N PHE A 66 -10.62 1.08 13.33
CA PHE A 66 -10.87 0.59 14.70
C PHE A 66 -12.20 1.12 15.27
N SER A 67 -12.51 2.40 15.05
CA SER A 67 -13.77 2.98 15.52
C SER A 67 -15.00 2.39 14.82
N ASN A 68 -14.88 2.03 13.54
CA ASN A 68 -15.94 1.38 12.78
C ASN A 68 -16.07 -0.11 13.12
N ALA A 69 -14.98 -0.78 13.49
CA ALA A 69 -15.00 -2.17 13.91
C ALA A 69 -15.74 -2.37 15.24
N TRP A 70 -15.62 -1.43 16.20
CA TRP A 70 -16.35 -1.49 17.46
C TRP A 70 -16.83 -0.11 17.96
N PRO A 71 -17.85 0.49 17.31
CA PRO A 71 -18.24 1.90 17.55
C PRO A 71 -18.78 2.16 18.96
N LYS A 72 -19.28 1.13 19.65
CA LYS A 72 -19.75 1.25 21.05
C LYS A 72 -18.60 1.40 22.07
N ARG A 73 -17.38 1.01 21.72
CA ARG A 73 -16.24 0.98 22.67
C ARG A 73 -15.03 1.78 22.22
N ILE A 74 -14.84 1.94 20.92
CA ILE A 74 -13.66 2.59 20.35
C ILE A 74 -14.09 3.88 19.68
N SER A 75 -13.68 5.00 20.28
CA SER A 75 -13.79 6.32 19.65
C SER A 75 -12.65 6.53 18.64
N PHE A 76 -12.78 7.50 17.73
CA PHE A 76 -11.70 7.90 16.82
C PHE A 76 -10.39 8.21 17.56
N ARG A 77 -10.48 8.95 18.68
CA ARG A 77 -9.31 9.26 19.53
C ARG A 77 -8.67 7.99 20.09
N THR A 78 -9.48 7.07 20.59
CA THR A 78 -9.00 5.77 21.11
C THR A 78 -8.36 4.95 20.00
N GLY A 79 -8.95 4.93 18.80
CA GLY A 79 -8.39 4.27 17.61
C GLY A 79 -7.02 4.82 17.21
N GLY A 80 -6.82 6.15 17.32
CA GLY A 80 -5.51 6.77 17.08
C GLY A 80 -4.45 6.35 18.08
N ILE A 81 -4.81 6.24 19.37
CA ILE A 81 -3.91 5.74 20.40
C ILE A 81 -3.56 4.26 20.15
N ILE A 82 -4.55 3.43 19.82
CA ILE A 82 -4.33 2.01 19.48
C ILE A 82 -3.37 1.89 18.29
N THR A 83 -3.59 2.69 17.24
CA THR A 83 -2.72 2.73 16.06
C THR A 83 -1.28 3.07 16.44
N GLY A 84 -1.08 4.11 17.26
CA GLY A 84 0.26 4.51 17.70
C GLY A 84 0.96 3.43 18.52
N VAL A 85 0.25 2.78 19.46
CA VAL A 85 0.81 1.70 20.28
C VAL A 85 1.18 0.49 19.42
N ILE A 86 0.27 0.03 18.56
CA ILE A 86 0.54 -1.10 17.66
C ILE A 86 1.70 -0.77 16.71
N GLY A 87 1.76 0.45 16.17
CA GLY A 87 2.84 0.90 15.31
C GLY A 87 4.22 0.79 15.96
N ILE A 88 4.34 1.15 17.25
CA ILE A 88 5.60 0.98 18.01
C ILE A 88 5.89 -0.50 18.28
N LEU A 89 4.88 -1.28 18.65
CA LEU A 89 5.04 -2.71 18.97
C LEU A 89 5.43 -3.58 17.77
N ILE A 90 5.14 -3.15 16.54
CA ILE A 90 5.61 -3.80 15.31
C ILE A 90 7.13 -3.64 15.14
N MET A 91 7.75 -2.69 15.85
CA MET A 91 9.19 -2.41 15.80
C MET A 91 9.69 -2.10 14.38
N PRO A 92 9.12 -1.10 13.68
CA PRO A 92 9.38 -0.84 12.26
C PRO A 92 10.85 -0.48 11.97
N TRP A 93 11.62 -0.07 12.97
CA TRP A 93 13.06 0.21 12.84
C TRP A 93 13.90 -0.99 12.38
N TYR A 94 13.45 -2.22 12.66
CA TYR A 94 14.12 -3.42 12.13
C TYR A 94 13.87 -3.63 10.64
N LEU A 95 12.75 -3.12 10.12
CA LEU A 95 12.43 -3.27 8.71
C LEU A 95 13.15 -2.22 7.87
N ILE A 96 13.26 -0.97 8.37
CA ILE A 96 13.92 0.14 7.66
C ILE A 96 15.45 0.11 7.79
N SER A 97 16.03 -0.78 8.61
CA SER A 97 17.48 -0.90 8.75
C SER A 97 18.15 -1.42 7.49
N ASP A 98 17.41 -2.14 6.64
CA ASP A 98 17.80 -2.52 5.29
C ASP A 98 16.85 -1.89 4.26
N PRO A 99 17.29 -0.82 3.56
CA PRO A 99 16.48 -0.15 2.53
C PRO A 99 16.05 -1.09 1.40
N GLY A 100 16.88 -2.07 1.03
CA GLY A 100 16.57 -3.01 -0.04
C GLY A 100 15.37 -3.87 0.31
N THR A 101 15.40 -4.48 1.51
CA THR A 101 14.28 -5.23 2.06
C THR A 101 13.04 -4.35 2.27
N TYR A 102 13.20 -3.13 2.79
CA TYR A 102 12.05 -2.25 3.00
C TYR A 102 11.33 -1.88 1.70
N ILE A 103 12.06 -1.44 0.68
CA ILE A 103 11.47 -0.94 -0.57
C ILE A 103 11.01 -2.09 -1.45
N PHE A 104 11.89 -3.03 -1.80
CA PHE A 104 11.62 -4.01 -2.85
C PHE A 104 10.89 -5.24 -2.34
N THR A 105 11.10 -5.62 -1.07
CA THR A 105 10.40 -6.77 -0.48
C THR A 105 9.10 -6.32 0.16
N TRP A 106 9.15 -5.42 1.15
CA TRP A 106 7.97 -5.06 1.93
C TRP A 106 6.99 -4.17 1.16
N LEU A 107 7.42 -2.97 0.72
CA LEU A 107 6.53 -2.04 0.01
C LEU A 107 6.05 -2.63 -1.32
N GLY A 108 6.90 -3.37 -2.04
CA GLY A 108 6.52 -4.11 -3.25
C GLY A 108 5.37 -5.10 -2.98
N THR A 109 5.54 -5.99 -2.00
CA THR A 109 4.52 -6.98 -1.62
C THR A 109 3.23 -6.32 -1.13
N TYR A 110 3.35 -5.34 -0.24
CA TYR A 110 2.23 -4.60 0.34
C TYR A 110 1.44 -3.82 -0.72
N GLY A 111 2.14 -3.16 -1.65
CA GLY A 111 1.55 -2.49 -2.81
C GLY A 111 0.78 -3.46 -3.70
N GLY A 112 1.34 -4.65 -3.93
CA GLY A 112 0.67 -5.75 -4.62
C GLY A 112 -0.69 -6.09 -4.01
N VAL A 113 -0.73 -6.42 -2.72
CA VAL A 113 -1.96 -6.82 -2.02
C VAL A 113 -3.00 -5.69 -1.98
N THR A 114 -2.56 -4.46 -1.73
CA THR A 114 -3.47 -3.29 -1.69
C THR A 114 -4.03 -2.94 -3.07
N GLY A 115 -3.29 -3.22 -4.15
CA GLY A 115 -3.79 -3.15 -5.53
C GLY A 115 -5.03 -4.01 -5.74
N ALA A 116 -5.07 -5.23 -5.19
CA ALA A 116 -6.25 -6.11 -5.30
C ALA A 116 -7.50 -5.49 -4.63
N ILE A 117 -7.33 -4.87 -3.46
CA ILE A 117 -8.42 -4.16 -2.76
C ILE A 117 -8.97 -3.06 -3.67
N ALA A 118 -8.09 -2.23 -4.23
CA ALA A 118 -8.48 -1.16 -5.14
C ALA A 118 -9.23 -1.70 -6.36
N GLY A 119 -8.75 -2.80 -6.97
CA GLY A 119 -9.39 -3.44 -8.11
C GLY A 119 -10.85 -3.81 -7.86
N VAL A 120 -11.12 -4.48 -6.73
CA VAL A 120 -12.49 -4.85 -6.33
C VAL A 120 -13.36 -3.61 -6.10
N LEU A 121 -12.87 -2.63 -5.33
CA LEU A 121 -13.64 -1.43 -4.99
C LEU A 121 -13.98 -0.57 -6.23
N ILE A 122 -13.02 -0.42 -7.15
CA ILE A 122 -13.23 0.33 -8.39
C ILE A 122 -14.28 -0.38 -9.26
N ALA A 123 -14.18 -1.71 -9.43
CA ALA A 123 -15.16 -2.49 -10.18
C ALA A 123 -16.56 -2.39 -9.56
N ASP A 124 -16.68 -2.55 -8.24
CA ASP A 124 -17.95 -2.48 -7.52
C ASP A 124 -18.62 -1.13 -7.68
N TYR A 125 -17.90 -0.04 -7.39
CA TYR A 125 -18.49 1.29 -7.38
C TYR A 125 -18.82 1.79 -8.78
N TRP A 126 -17.88 1.69 -9.73
CA TRP A 126 -18.03 2.33 -11.05
C TRP A 126 -18.80 1.46 -12.06
N LEU A 127 -18.57 0.14 -12.08
CA LEU A 127 -19.15 -0.73 -13.12
C LEU A 127 -20.43 -1.41 -12.66
N ILE A 128 -20.40 -2.01 -11.47
CA ILE A 128 -21.55 -2.78 -10.95
C ILE A 128 -22.63 -1.84 -10.45
N ARG A 129 -22.27 -0.90 -9.56
CA ARG A 129 -23.22 0.03 -8.93
C ARG A 129 -23.41 1.33 -9.68
N ARG A 130 -22.57 1.62 -10.67
CA ARG A 130 -22.63 2.84 -11.49
C ARG A 130 -22.67 4.14 -10.66
N ARG A 131 -21.94 4.16 -9.54
CA ARG A 131 -21.86 5.24 -8.54
C ARG A 131 -23.10 5.39 -7.63
N ASN A 132 -24.04 4.46 -7.66
CA ASN A 132 -25.25 4.52 -6.83
C ASN A 132 -25.10 3.60 -5.60
N LEU A 133 -24.93 4.21 -4.43
CA LEU A 133 -24.89 3.52 -3.13
C LEU A 133 -26.12 3.88 -2.30
N LYS A 134 -26.82 2.88 -1.78
CA LYS A 134 -27.83 3.06 -0.72
C LYS A 134 -27.11 3.35 0.60
N LEU A 135 -26.95 4.64 0.93
CA LEU A 135 -26.17 5.08 2.09
C LEU A 135 -26.69 4.48 3.41
N ALA A 136 -28.00 4.48 3.62
CA ALA A 136 -28.60 3.95 4.85
C ALA A 136 -28.22 2.47 5.09
N ASP A 137 -28.19 1.68 4.02
CA ASP A 137 -27.91 0.24 4.11
C ASP A 137 -26.44 -0.06 4.43
N LEU A 138 -25.51 0.89 4.21
CA LEU A 138 -24.10 0.74 4.62
C LEU A 138 -23.94 0.70 6.15
N TYR A 139 -24.90 1.26 6.88
CA TYR A 139 -24.88 1.33 8.34
C TYR A 139 -25.85 0.34 9.01
N ARG A 140 -26.49 -0.54 8.24
CA ARG A 140 -27.48 -1.52 8.74
C ARG A 140 -26.94 -2.93 8.61
N ALA A 141 -27.01 -3.70 9.70
CA ALA A 141 -26.55 -5.09 9.72
C ALA A 141 -27.37 -6.02 8.80
N ASP A 142 -28.62 -5.65 8.52
CA ASP A 142 -29.59 -6.35 7.68
C ASP A 142 -29.79 -5.70 6.29
N GLY A 143 -28.95 -4.72 5.92
CA GLY A 143 -29.04 -4.02 4.64
C GLY A 143 -28.62 -4.86 3.43
N ILE A 144 -28.75 -4.31 2.23
CA ILE A 144 -28.42 -4.99 0.95
C ILE A 144 -26.93 -5.41 0.84
N TYR A 145 -26.05 -4.85 1.67
CA TYR A 145 -24.63 -5.19 1.71
C TYR A 145 -24.29 -6.30 2.72
N ARG A 146 -25.29 -6.99 3.28
CA ARG A 146 -25.05 -8.15 4.14
C ARG A 146 -24.63 -9.38 3.34
N TYR A 147 -25.02 -9.49 2.07
CA TYR A 147 -24.68 -10.64 1.21
C TYR A 147 -24.96 -12.00 1.89
N ALA A 148 -24.05 -12.96 1.76
CA ALA A 148 -24.13 -14.27 2.40
C ALA A 148 -23.47 -14.20 3.80
N GLY A 149 -24.27 -13.92 4.83
CA GLY A 149 -23.80 -13.95 6.22
C GLY A 149 -22.76 -12.88 6.57
N GLY A 150 -22.81 -11.71 5.91
CA GLY A 150 -21.84 -10.62 6.04
C GLY A 150 -20.74 -10.64 4.97
N TRP A 151 -20.68 -11.67 4.13
CA TRP A 151 -19.57 -11.88 3.20
C TRP A 151 -20.01 -11.82 1.74
N ASN A 152 -19.32 -10.98 0.97
CA ASN A 152 -19.33 -11.05 -0.48
C ASN A 152 -18.23 -12.01 -0.95
N TRP A 153 -18.56 -13.28 -1.11
CA TRP A 153 -17.57 -14.30 -1.50
C TRP A 153 -16.89 -13.98 -2.85
N ARG A 154 -17.57 -13.28 -3.76
CA ARG A 154 -16.98 -12.89 -5.06
C ARG A 154 -15.87 -11.89 -4.88
N ALA A 155 -16.11 -10.89 -4.04
CA ALA A 155 -15.12 -9.89 -3.68
C ALA A 155 -13.93 -10.55 -2.97
N VAL A 156 -14.20 -11.46 -2.02
CA VAL A 156 -13.16 -12.18 -1.28
C VAL A 156 -12.31 -13.07 -2.20
N VAL A 157 -12.92 -13.82 -3.11
CA VAL A 157 -12.18 -14.66 -4.06
C VAL A 157 -11.38 -13.79 -5.04
N ALA A 158 -11.96 -12.74 -5.61
CA ALA A 158 -11.25 -11.84 -6.52
C ALA A 158 -10.06 -11.15 -5.83
N LEU A 159 -10.25 -10.69 -4.59
CA LEU A 159 -9.19 -10.15 -3.74
C LEU A 159 -8.08 -11.19 -3.52
N GLY A 160 -8.45 -12.41 -3.09
CA GLY A 160 -7.51 -13.47 -2.80
C GLY A 160 -6.67 -13.89 -4.01
N VAL A 161 -7.30 -14.01 -5.19
CA VAL A 161 -6.60 -14.32 -6.44
C VAL A 161 -5.69 -13.17 -6.87
N GLY A 162 -6.15 -11.93 -6.79
CA GLY A 162 -5.32 -10.76 -7.10
C GLY A 162 -4.09 -10.67 -6.19
N ALA A 163 -4.28 -10.81 -4.87
CA ALA A 163 -3.20 -10.82 -3.90
C ALA A 163 -2.24 -11.99 -4.11
N PHE A 164 -2.76 -13.19 -4.40
CA PHE A 164 -1.96 -14.37 -4.68
C PHE A 164 -1.08 -14.18 -5.91
N LEU A 165 -1.58 -13.58 -7.00
CA LEU A 165 -0.77 -13.30 -8.19
C LEU A 165 0.26 -12.18 -7.96
N ALA A 166 -0.08 -11.15 -7.17
CA ALA A 166 0.88 -10.12 -6.78
C ALA A 166 2.08 -10.71 -6.02
N ILE A 167 1.82 -11.58 -5.03
CA ILE A 167 2.86 -12.22 -4.23
C ILE A 167 3.55 -13.33 -5.02
N GLY A 168 2.84 -14.02 -5.91
CA GLY A 168 3.37 -15.13 -6.69
C GLY A 168 4.56 -14.74 -7.58
N GLY A 169 4.60 -13.50 -8.07
CA GLY A 169 5.75 -12.99 -8.81
C GLY A 169 6.98 -12.67 -7.92
N ALA A 170 6.83 -12.63 -6.60
CA ALA A 170 7.87 -12.16 -5.69
C ALA A 170 9.12 -13.04 -5.74
N TYR A 171 10.27 -12.39 -5.87
CA TYR A 171 11.56 -13.07 -5.97
C TYR A 171 12.64 -12.29 -5.21
N THR A 172 13.72 -12.98 -4.87
CA THR A 172 14.93 -12.34 -4.33
C THR A 172 15.96 -12.19 -5.47
N PRO A 173 16.43 -10.96 -5.76
CA PRO A 173 17.47 -10.74 -6.75
C PRO A 173 18.77 -11.48 -6.39
N VAL A 174 19.50 -11.92 -7.43
CA VAL A 174 20.79 -12.61 -7.23
C VAL A 174 21.77 -11.67 -6.53
N GLY A 175 22.40 -12.15 -5.45
CA GLY A 175 23.35 -11.36 -4.66
C GLY A 175 22.70 -10.52 -3.55
N GLN A 176 21.38 -10.57 -3.38
CA GLN A 176 20.68 -9.96 -2.25
C GLN A 176 20.16 -11.04 -1.29
N THR A 177 20.05 -10.68 -0.01
CA THR A 177 19.36 -11.50 0.99
C THR A 177 17.90 -11.09 1.01
N GLY A 178 17.00 -12.05 0.81
CA GLY A 178 15.57 -11.79 0.84
C GLY A 178 14.77 -13.03 1.23
N PRO A 179 13.49 -12.84 1.61
CA PRO A 179 12.66 -13.93 2.11
C PRO A 179 12.07 -14.82 1.00
N PHE A 180 12.29 -14.48 -0.28
CA PHE A 180 11.65 -15.14 -1.41
C PHE A 180 12.65 -16.04 -2.17
N PRO A 181 12.16 -17.09 -2.87
CA PRO A 181 13.02 -17.90 -3.72
C PRO A 181 13.65 -17.10 -4.87
N LEU A 182 14.87 -17.45 -5.27
CA LEU A 182 15.55 -16.86 -6.45
C LEU A 182 14.75 -17.07 -7.75
N GLY A 183 14.03 -18.19 -7.85
CA GLY A 183 13.16 -18.54 -8.97
C GLY A 183 11.79 -17.88 -8.93
N GLY A 184 11.50 -17.04 -7.92
CA GLY A 184 10.16 -16.52 -7.65
C GLY A 184 9.30 -17.50 -6.86
N VAL A 185 8.29 -16.99 -6.16
CA VAL A 185 7.32 -17.82 -5.40
C VAL A 185 6.55 -18.75 -6.35
N LEU A 186 6.11 -18.22 -7.50
CA LEU A 186 5.54 -18.96 -8.62
C LEU A 186 6.43 -18.74 -9.84
N PRO A 187 7.27 -19.72 -10.23
CA PRO A 187 8.25 -19.53 -11.30
C PRO A 187 7.66 -19.09 -12.64
N PHE A 188 6.41 -19.47 -12.94
CA PHE A 188 5.73 -19.06 -14.17
C PHE A 188 5.30 -17.58 -14.19
N LEU A 189 5.29 -16.90 -13.05
CA LEU A 189 5.04 -15.45 -12.96
C LEU A 189 6.33 -14.63 -13.00
N LYS A 190 7.49 -15.28 -12.84
CA LYS A 190 8.81 -14.64 -12.92
C LYS A 190 9.32 -14.71 -14.36
N TRP A 191 8.88 -13.76 -15.17
CA TRP A 191 9.37 -13.56 -16.52
C TRP A 191 9.63 -12.09 -16.77
N ASP A 192 10.57 -11.81 -17.68
CA ASP A 192 10.95 -10.46 -18.06
C ASP A 192 10.54 -10.22 -19.51
N LEU A 193 9.83 -9.13 -19.78
CA LEU A 193 9.62 -8.62 -21.14
C LEU A 193 10.54 -7.44 -21.37
N THR A 194 11.50 -7.61 -22.28
CA THR A 194 12.49 -6.57 -22.60
C THR A 194 12.12 -5.85 -23.89
N PHE A 195 11.99 -4.53 -23.82
CA PHE A 195 11.78 -3.63 -24.96
C PHE A 195 12.95 -2.63 -25.02
N GLY A 196 14.05 -3.03 -25.66
CA GLY A 196 15.30 -2.26 -25.64
C GLY A 196 15.90 -2.25 -24.23
N GLU A 197 16.10 -1.07 -23.65
CA GLU A 197 16.59 -0.88 -22.28
C GLU A 197 15.51 -1.10 -21.21
N PHE A 198 14.23 -1.11 -21.60
CA PHE A 198 13.12 -1.26 -20.65
C PHE A 198 12.86 -2.74 -20.37
N VAL A 199 12.93 -3.13 -19.09
CA VAL A 199 12.58 -4.49 -18.63
C VAL A 199 11.30 -4.40 -17.81
N PHE A 200 10.26 -5.09 -18.25
CA PHE A 200 9.04 -5.26 -17.48
C PHE A 200 9.05 -6.62 -16.78
N ASN A 201 9.03 -6.59 -15.46
CA ASN A 201 8.78 -7.76 -14.62
C ASN A 201 7.40 -7.60 -13.94
N PRO A 202 6.49 -8.58 -14.03
CA PRO A 202 5.17 -8.52 -13.39
C PRO A 202 5.21 -8.23 -11.89
N TYR A 203 6.27 -8.64 -11.19
CA TYR A 203 6.42 -8.39 -9.77
C TYR A 203 6.76 -6.94 -9.44
N ASP A 204 7.60 -6.29 -10.24
CA ASP A 204 7.93 -4.86 -10.07
C ASP A 204 6.68 -3.98 -10.25
N TYR A 205 5.67 -4.51 -10.95
CA TYR A 205 4.35 -3.92 -11.13
C TYR A 205 3.24 -4.76 -10.49
N SER A 206 3.54 -5.49 -9.41
CA SER A 206 2.60 -6.42 -8.76
C SER A 206 1.28 -5.77 -8.37
N TRP A 207 1.30 -4.49 -7.99
CA TRP A 207 0.10 -3.71 -7.66
C TRP A 207 -0.84 -3.53 -8.87
N VAL A 208 -0.29 -3.36 -10.08
CA VAL A 208 -1.06 -3.27 -11.33
C VAL A 208 -1.69 -4.62 -11.63
N VAL A 209 -0.89 -5.68 -11.54
CA VAL A 209 -1.33 -7.06 -11.80
C VAL A 209 -2.49 -7.41 -10.87
N ALA A 210 -2.32 -7.21 -9.58
CA ALA A 210 -3.36 -7.47 -8.58
C ALA A 210 -4.61 -6.63 -8.81
N LEU A 211 -4.46 -5.34 -9.10
CA LEU A 211 -5.58 -4.45 -9.39
C LEU A 211 -6.39 -4.95 -10.59
N VAL A 212 -5.72 -5.19 -11.72
CA VAL A 212 -6.40 -5.61 -12.96
C VAL A 212 -7.07 -6.96 -12.77
N VAL A 213 -6.38 -7.93 -12.18
CA VAL A 213 -6.92 -9.28 -11.94
C VAL A 213 -8.14 -9.22 -11.02
N ALA A 214 -8.02 -8.55 -9.87
CA ALA A 214 -9.12 -8.47 -8.91
C ALA A 214 -10.31 -7.68 -9.48
N PHE A 215 -10.05 -6.62 -10.24
CA PHE A 215 -11.07 -5.86 -10.96
C PHE A 215 -11.85 -6.73 -11.95
N VAL A 216 -11.14 -7.43 -12.85
CA VAL A 216 -11.76 -8.23 -13.92
C VAL A 216 -12.52 -9.42 -13.33
N LEU A 217 -11.92 -10.12 -12.36
CA LEU A 217 -12.56 -11.26 -11.71
C LEU A 217 -13.81 -10.86 -10.94
N TYR A 218 -13.73 -9.78 -10.16
CA TYR A 218 -14.89 -9.31 -9.41
C TYR A 218 -16.01 -8.87 -10.36
N TRP A 219 -15.68 -8.11 -11.40
CA TRP A 219 -16.65 -7.70 -12.42
C TRP A 219 -17.32 -8.90 -13.09
N ALA A 220 -16.53 -9.91 -13.50
CA ALA A 220 -17.05 -11.11 -14.14
C ALA A 220 -17.98 -11.90 -13.20
N PHE A 221 -17.56 -12.14 -11.95
CA PHE A 221 -18.40 -12.83 -10.97
C PHE A 221 -19.68 -12.06 -10.65
N ALA A 222 -19.58 -10.74 -10.47
CA ALA A 222 -20.72 -9.89 -10.18
C ALA A 222 -21.74 -9.87 -11.34
N LYS A 223 -21.26 -9.91 -12.59
CA LYS A 223 -22.08 -9.83 -13.79
C LYS A 223 -22.73 -11.16 -14.18
N PHE A 224 -22.01 -12.28 -14.08
CA PHE A 224 -22.43 -13.56 -14.66
C PHE A 224 -22.92 -14.57 -13.63
N ILE A 225 -22.59 -14.38 -12.36
CA ILE A 225 -23.09 -15.23 -11.29
C ILE A 225 -24.16 -14.42 -10.55
N PRO A 226 -25.33 -14.96 -10.19
CA PRO A 226 -26.31 -14.29 -9.31
C PRO A 226 -26.02 -14.55 -7.82
N GLN A 227 -26.18 -13.52 -6.97
CA GLN A 227 -25.92 -13.62 -5.53
C GLN A 227 -27.19 -13.31 -4.76
N ARG A 228 -27.58 -14.26 -3.91
CA ARG A 228 -28.70 -14.07 -2.97
C ARG A 228 -28.53 -12.76 -2.19
N GLY A 229 -29.56 -11.92 -2.24
CA GLY A 229 -29.60 -10.60 -1.59
C GLY A 229 -29.31 -9.42 -2.52
N GLN A 230 -28.92 -9.66 -3.78
CA GLN A 230 -28.77 -8.60 -4.80
C GLN A 230 -29.85 -8.59 -5.88
N ASP A 231 -30.61 -9.69 -6.03
CA ASP A 231 -31.61 -9.88 -7.10
C ASP A 231 -32.95 -9.11 -6.89
N LEU A 232 -32.98 -8.09 -6.01
CA LEU A 232 -34.18 -7.30 -5.71
C LEU A 232 -33.91 -5.79 -5.85
N ALA A 233 -33.28 -5.38 -6.96
CA ALA A 233 -33.20 -3.99 -7.38
C ALA A 233 -33.62 -3.86 -8.85
#